data_AF-A0A3P2A0B6-F1
#
_entry.id   AF-A0A3P2A0B6-F1
#
_cell.length_a   1.000
_cell.length_b   1.000
_cell.length_c   1.000
_cell.angle_alpha   90.00
_cell.angle_beta   90.00
_cell.angle_gamma   90.00
#
_symmetry.space_group_name_H-M   'P 1'
#
loop_
_entity.id
_entity.type
_entity.pdbx_description
1 polymer ?
#
loop_
_entity_poly.entity_id
_entity_poly.type
_entity_poly.pdbx_seq_one_letter_code
_entity_poly.pdbx_strand_id
1 'polypeptide(L)'
;MIKYYHDIFGEKIMQFRIMGKRIQCLRSHYNPKKKMGEQKLIASIDANIEKLPDDLSVLSALTQDELKQFEQWLEKRKTKQDLENAQNIIDNAPALLADILQAIKNNPTFFTNEKALRLASVLQELETVLKPFGLCETVEKKQQTKSIFADFKKEILELKKQDKTVNEILAYLQEKAPNLANDMTYNGLRSYIRRQK
;
A
#
# COMPACT_ATOMS: atom_id res chain seq x y z
N MET A 1 -25.67 16.62 -5.07
CA MET A 1 -26.42 17.87 -5.36
C MET A 1 -25.56 19.03 -4.85
N ILE A 2 -24.73 19.63 -5.71
CA ILE A 2 -23.80 20.68 -5.29
C ILE A 2 -24.50 22.02 -5.47
N LYS A 3 -24.80 22.70 -4.36
CA LYS A 3 -25.36 24.06 -4.35
C LYS A 3 -24.20 25.05 -4.36
N TYR A 4 -23.97 25.74 -5.47
CA TYR A 4 -23.15 26.95 -5.49
C TYR A 4 -24.08 28.15 -5.38
N TYR A 5 -24.05 28.82 -4.23
CA TYR A 5 -24.58 30.16 -4.07
C TYR A 5 -23.62 31.10 -4.80
N HIS A 6 -24.09 31.79 -5.83
CA HIS A 6 -23.29 32.81 -6.52
C HIS A 6 -23.67 34.20 -6.03
N ASP A 7 -22.63 34.90 -5.62
CA ASP A 7 -22.57 36.26 -5.11
C ASP A 7 -23.33 37.27 -5.98
N ILE A 8 -23.98 38.21 -5.29
CA ILE A 8 -24.83 39.27 -5.83
C ILE A 8 -23.98 40.51 -6.23
N PHE A 9 -22.65 40.43 -6.13
CA PHE A 9 -21.76 41.59 -6.27
C PHE A 9 -20.64 41.36 -7.30
N GLY A 10 -20.90 41.64 -8.58
CA GLY A 10 -19.92 42.20 -9.53
C GLY A 10 -18.68 41.39 -9.94
N GLU A 11 -18.33 40.28 -9.30
CA GLU A 11 -17.17 39.49 -9.68
C GLU A 11 -17.51 38.56 -10.86
N LYS A 12 -16.70 38.65 -11.93
CA LYS A 12 -16.76 37.74 -13.07
C LYS A 12 -16.27 36.36 -12.62
N ILE A 13 -17.17 35.55 -12.07
CA ILE A 13 -16.86 34.17 -11.65
C ILE A 13 -17.01 33.26 -12.86
N MET A 14 -15.89 32.66 -13.29
CA MET A 14 -15.89 31.59 -14.28
C MET A 14 -16.26 30.27 -13.63
N GLN A 15 -17.13 29.51 -14.27
CA GLN A 15 -17.39 28.11 -13.92
C GLN A 15 -16.74 27.18 -14.94
N PHE A 16 -16.00 26.20 -14.44
CA PHE A 16 -15.43 25.13 -15.24
C PHE A 16 -16.17 23.82 -14.95
N ARG A 17 -16.60 23.13 -16.01
CA ARG A 17 -17.25 21.82 -15.87
C ARG A 17 -16.78 20.86 -16.96
N ILE A 18 -16.76 19.57 -16.63
CA ILE A 18 -16.47 18.51 -17.60
C ILE A 18 -17.80 18.00 -18.15
N MET A 19 -17.94 18.01 -19.47
CA MET A 19 -19.07 17.47 -20.20
C MET A 19 -18.56 16.53 -21.29
N GLY A 20 -18.72 15.22 -21.07
CA GLY A 20 -18.13 14.21 -21.94
C GLY A 20 -16.60 14.33 -21.99
N LYS A 21 -16.04 14.44 -23.20
CA LYS A 21 -14.59 14.59 -23.44
C LYS A 21 -14.10 16.04 -23.42
N ARG A 22 -14.92 17.00 -22.98
CA ARG A 22 -14.54 18.43 -23.02
C ARG A 22 -14.70 19.13 -21.67
N ILE A 23 -13.80 20.06 -21.40
CA ILE A 23 -13.97 21.06 -20.36
C ILE A 23 -14.67 22.27 -20.99
N GLN A 24 -15.72 22.74 -20.33
CA GLN A 24 -16.48 23.92 -20.71
C GLN A 24 -16.15 25.06 -19.76
N CYS A 25 -15.71 26.19 -20.31
CA CYS A 25 -15.47 27.44 -19.60
C CYS A 25 -16.71 28.32 -19.74
N LEU A 26 -17.47 28.46 -18.66
CA LEU A 26 -18.74 29.18 -18.62
C LEU A 26 -18.56 30.50 -17.87
N ARG A 27 -18.88 31.61 -18.52
CA ARG A 27 -18.91 32.93 -17.88
C ARG A 27 -20.32 33.24 -17.45
N SER A 28 -20.50 33.51 -16.16
CA SER A 28 -21.77 33.99 -15.62
C SER A 28 -21.97 35.46 -15.97
N HIS A 29 -23.17 35.84 -16.39
CA HIS A 29 -23.57 37.22 -16.64
C HIS A 29 -25.02 37.45 -16.22
N TYR A 30 -25.33 38.66 -15.73
CA TYR A 30 -26.70 39.01 -15.36
C TYR A 30 -27.52 39.35 -16.61
N ASN A 31 -28.68 38.71 -16.77
CA ASN A 31 -29.64 39.05 -17.80
C ASN A 31 -30.73 39.99 -17.22
N PRO A 32 -30.68 41.29 -17.54
CA PRO A 32 -31.63 42.26 -16.97
C PRO A 32 -33.07 42.03 -17.45
N LYS A 33 -33.28 41.41 -18.63
CA LYS A 33 -34.63 41.13 -19.16
C LYS A 33 -35.33 40.03 -18.37
N LYS A 34 -34.58 39.01 -17.95
CA LYS A 34 -35.10 37.88 -17.17
C LYS A 34 -34.90 38.02 -15.66
N LYS A 35 -34.21 39.08 -15.22
CA LYS A 35 -33.83 39.33 -13.82
C LYS A 35 -33.12 38.14 -13.16
N MET A 36 -32.29 37.43 -13.91
CA MET A 36 -31.57 36.23 -13.44
C MET A 36 -30.17 36.13 -14.05
N GLY A 37 -29.27 35.41 -13.38
CA GLY A 37 -27.95 35.08 -13.92
C GLY A 37 -28.03 33.98 -14.98
N GLU A 38 -27.34 34.17 -16.10
CA GLU A 38 -27.21 33.18 -17.17
C GLU A 38 -25.73 32.85 -17.41
N GLN A 39 -25.47 31.63 -17.87
CA GLN A 39 -24.12 31.16 -18.17
C GLN A 39 -23.91 31.09 -19.67
N LYS A 40 -22.85 31.72 -20.16
CA LYS A 40 -22.45 31.66 -21.56
C LYS A 40 -21.19 30.82 -21.69
N LEU A 41 -21.21 29.86 -22.60
CA LEU A 41 -20.02 29.11 -23.01
C LEU A 41 -19.05 30.04 -23.74
N ILE A 42 -17.85 30.20 -23.20
CA ILE A 42 -16.80 31.06 -23.75
C ILE A 42 -15.78 30.24 -24.52
N ALA A 43 -15.36 29.11 -23.95
CA ALA A 43 -14.42 28.20 -24.57
C ALA A 43 -14.76 26.76 -24.23
N SER A 44 -14.33 25.85 -25.11
CA SER A 44 -14.39 24.42 -24.85
C SER A 44 -13.11 23.75 -25.32
N ILE A 45 -12.47 23.03 -24.40
CA ILE A 45 -11.17 22.39 -24.61
C ILE A 45 -11.26 20.90 -24.29
N ASP A 46 -10.30 20.11 -24.75
CA ASP A 46 -10.23 18.68 -24.43
C ASP A 46 -10.10 18.45 -22.91
N ALA A 47 -10.76 17.40 -22.41
CA ALA A 47 -10.77 17.11 -20.98
C ALA A 47 -9.50 16.40 -20.47
N ASN A 48 -8.65 15.90 -21.37
CA ASN A 48 -7.41 15.21 -21.01
C ASN A 48 -6.25 16.18 -20.77
N ILE A 49 -6.45 17.48 -20.92
CA ILE A 49 -5.42 18.44 -20.57
C ILE A 49 -5.19 18.42 -19.05
N GLU A 50 -3.93 18.36 -18.64
CA GLU A 50 -3.52 18.47 -17.24
C GLU A 50 -2.96 19.85 -16.90
N LYS A 51 -2.52 20.59 -17.91
CA LYS A 51 -1.90 21.91 -17.81
C LYS A 51 -2.47 22.83 -18.88
N LEU A 52 -2.22 24.13 -18.74
CA LEU A 52 -2.51 25.06 -19.82
C LEU A 52 -1.75 24.65 -21.09
N PRO A 53 -2.43 24.59 -22.25
CA PRO A 53 -1.76 24.33 -23.51
C PRO A 53 -0.89 25.52 -23.91
N ASP A 54 0.24 25.24 -24.56
CA ASP A 54 1.13 26.29 -25.12
C ASP A 54 0.41 27.11 -26.21
N ASP A 55 -0.50 26.47 -26.94
CA ASP A 55 -1.40 27.14 -27.87
C ASP A 55 -2.67 27.62 -27.15
N LEU A 56 -2.70 28.91 -26.84
CA LEU A 56 -3.84 29.59 -26.20
C LEU A 56 -4.92 30.03 -27.20
N SER A 57 -4.82 29.68 -28.50
CA SER A 57 -5.79 30.09 -29.52
C SER A 57 -7.24 29.74 -29.15
N VAL A 58 -7.44 28.54 -28.60
CA VAL A 58 -8.75 28.02 -28.14
C VAL A 58 -9.26 28.72 -26.88
N LEU A 59 -8.36 29.37 -26.12
CA LEU A 59 -8.66 30.11 -24.89
C LEU A 59 -8.57 31.63 -25.08
N SER A 60 -8.41 32.11 -26.32
CA SER A 60 -8.26 33.54 -26.65
C SER A 60 -9.42 34.42 -26.19
N ALA A 61 -10.61 33.85 -25.98
CA ALA A 61 -11.79 34.53 -25.47
C ALA A 61 -11.79 34.72 -23.93
N LEU A 62 -10.83 34.12 -23.23
CA LEU A 62 -10.64 34.26 -21.78
C LEU A 62 -9.71 35.44 -21.48
N THR A 63 -10.00 36.17 -20.40
CA THR A 63 -9.08 37.20 -19.89
C THR A 63 -7.92 36.57 -19.12
N GLN A 64 -6.87 37.34 -18.83
CA GLN A 64 -5.74 36.84 -18.03
C GLN A 64 -6.16 36.35 -16.63
N ASP A 65 -7.11 37.04 -15.98
CA ASP A 65 -7.63 36.60 -14.68
C ASP A 65 -8.43 35.30 -14.78
N GLU A 66 -9.17 35.11 -15.87
CA GLU A 66 -9.93 33.88 -16.11
C GLU A 66 -9.01 32.70 -16.47
N LEU A 67 -7.89 32.96 -17.15
CA LEU A 67 -6.84 31.96 -17.38
C LEU A 67 -6.21 31.51 -16.07
N LYS A 68 -5.92 32.43 -15.14
CA LYS A 68 -5.44 32.08 -13.79
C LYS A 68 -6.46 31.25 -13.01
N GLN A 69 -7.75 31.62 -13.07
CA GLN A 69 -8.82 30.81 -12.46
C GLN A 69 -8.87 29.40 -13.07
N PHE A 70 -8.63 29.28 -14.38
CA PHE A 70 -8.60 28.01 -15.07
C PHE A 70 -7.40 27.14 -14.67
N GLU A 71 -6.22 27.75 -14.55
CA GLU A 71 -5.00 27.09 -14.04
C GLU A 71 -5.23 26.48 -12.66
N GLN A 72 -5.73 27.30 -11.72
CA GLN A 72 -6.04 26.87 -10.36
C GLN A 72 -7.09 25.74 -10.33
N TRP A 73 -8.06 25.77 -11.26
CA TRP A 73 -9.04 24.70 -11.38
C TRP A 73 -8.41 23.40 -11.88
N LEU A 74 -7.50 23.46 -12.86
CA LEU A 74 -6.76 22.29 -13.35
C LEU A 74 -5.88 21.68 -12.26
N GLU A 75 -5.18 22.50 -11.48
CA GLU A 75 -4.37 22.04 -10.35
C GLU A 75 -5.21 21.31 -9.30
N LYS A 76 -6.33 21.93 -8.87
CA LYS A 76 -7.25 21.30 -7.90
C LYS A 76 -7.81 19.98 -8.43
N ARG A 77 -8.18 19.94 -9.71
CA ARG A 77 -8.66 18.71 -10.36
C ARG A 77 -7.57 17.64 -10.33
N LYS A 78 -6.34 17.99 -10.67
CA LYS A 78 -5.20 17.06 -10.67
C LYS A 78 -4.96 16.50 -9.27
N THR A 79 -4.86 17.34 -8.25
CA THR A 79 -4.67 16.88 -6.87
C THR A 79 -5.80 15.94 -6.43
N LYS A 80 -7.05 16.26 -6.76
CA LYS A 80 -8.17 15.38 -6.46
C LYS A 80 -8.06 14.04 -7.18
N GLN A 81 -7.72 14.06 -8.47
CA GLN A 81 -7.55 12.86 -9.28
C GLN A 81 -6.38 12.00 -8.77
N ASP A 82 -5.27 12.60 -8.36
CA ASP A 82 -4.12 11.90 -7.79
C ASP A 82 -4.49 11.21 -6.47
N LEU A 83 -5.28 11.87 -5.61
CA LEU A 83 -5.78 11.27 -4.37
C LEU A 83 -6.74 10.10 -4.65
N GLU A 84 -7.70 10.29 -5.56
CA GLU A 84 -8.63 9.22 -5.96
C GLU A 84 -7.88 8.04 -6.58
N ASN A 85 -6.88 8.30 -7.42
CA ASN A 85 -6.03 7.26 -8.01
C ASN A 85 -5.22 6.52 -6.94
N ALA A 86 -4.59 7.24 -6.01
CA ALA A 86 -3.84 6.63 -4.92
C ALA A 86 -4.73 5.74 -4.05
N GLN A 87 -5.92 6.22 -3.70
CA GLN A 87 -6.91 5.44 -2.97
C GLN A 87 -7.32 4.19 -3.75
N ASN A 88 -7.67 4.33 -5.03
CA ASN A 88 -8.03 3.21 -5.88
C ASN A 88 -6.90 2.17 -6.00
N ILE A 89 -5.65 2.60 -6.07
CA ILE A 89 -4.49 1.70 -6.11
C ILE A 89 -4.40 0.89 -4.80
N ILE A 90 -4.52 1.56 -3.66
CA ILE A 90 -4.46 0.91 -2.34
C ILE A 90 -5.61 -0.09 -2.17
N ASP A 91 -6.83 0.30 -2.52
CA ASP A 91 -8.02 -0.54 -2.38
C ASP A 91 -7.99 -1.77 -3.30
N ASN A 92 -7.46 -1.62 -4.52
CA ASN A 92 -7.40 -2.71 -5.51
C ASN A 92 -6.11 -3.56 -5.42
N ALA A 93 -5.07 -3.11 -4.72
CA ALA A 93 -3.80 -3.82 -4.62
C ALA A 93 -3.92 -5.29 -4.14
N PRO A 94 -4.75 -5.62 -3.13
CA PRO A 94 -4.91 -7.01 -2.69
C PRO A 94 -5.47 -7.93 -3.78
N ALA A 95 -6.46 -7.45 -4.55
CA ALA A 95 -7.05 -8.21 -5.64
C ALA A 95 -6.02 -8.46 -6.76
N LEU A 96 -5.26 -7.43 -7.13
CA LEU A 96 -4.20 -7.56 -8.12
C LEU A 96 -3.11 -8.55 -7.68
N LEU A 97 -2.70 -8.54 -6.41
CA LEU A 97 -1.75 -9.51 -5.88
C LEU A 97 -2.29 -10.94 -5.92
N ALA A 98 -3.59 -11.13 -5.62
CA ALA A 98 -4.24 -12.42 -5.75
C ALA A 98 -4.24 -12.92 -7.21
N ASP A 99 -4.54 -12.05 -8.17
CA ASP A 99 -4.51 -12.36 -9.60
C ASP A 99 -3.09 -12.73 -10.07
N ILE A 100 -2.08 -12.01 -9.60
CA ILE A 100 -0.66 -12.33 -9.88
C ILE A 100 -0.33 -13.73 -9.34
N LEU A 101 -0.73 -14.05 -8.11
CA LEU A 101 -0.51 -15.38 -7.52
C LEU A 101 -1.18 -16.49 -8.36
N GLN A 102 -2.40 -16.27 -8.82
CA GLN A 102 -3.09 -17.21 -9.69
C GLN A 102 -2.38 -17.36 -11.04
N ALA A 103 -1.94 -16.26 -11.65
CA ALA A 103 -1.22 -16.28 -12.91
C ALA A 103 0.09 -17.09 -12.81
N ILE A 104 0.83 -16.94 -11.71
CA ILE A 104 2.06 -17.70 -11.44
C ILE A 104 1.75 -19.19 -11.25
N LYS A 105 0.72 -19.54 -10.46
CA LYS A 105 0.31 -20.93 -10.25
C LYS A 105 -0.10 -21.62 -11.54
N ASN A 106 -0.84 -20.91 -12.38
CA ASN A 106 -1.37 -21.46 -13.63
C ASN A 106 -0.31 -21.51 -14.74
N ASN A 107 0.70 -20.63 -14.70
CA ASN A 107 1.73 -20.54 -15.72
C ASN A 107 3.13 -20.34 -15.12
N PRO A 108 3.69 -21.36 -14.45
CA PRO A 108 4.96 -21.24 -13.74
C PRO A 108 6.14 -20.91 -14.66
N THR A 109 6.06 -21.29 -15.94
CA THR A 109 7.10 -21.03 -16.95
C THR A 109 7.20 -19.56 -17.37
N PHE A 110 6.15 -18.75 -17.21
CA PHE A 110 6.19 -17.31 -17.49
C PHE A 110 6.82 -16.49 -16.36
N PHE A 111 6.99 -17.10 -15.19
CA PHE A 111 7.58 -16.48 -14.02
C PHE A 111 9.07 -16.81 -13.93
N THR A 112 9.88 -15.98 -14.59
CA THR A 112 11.34 -16.12 -14.58
C THR A 112 11.94 -15.60 -13.27
N ASN A 113 13.18 -16.03 -12.96
CA ASN A 113 13.91 -15.56 -11.78
C ASN A 113 14.04 -14.02 -11.73
N GLU A 114 14.20 -13.36 -12.88
CA GLU A 114 14.26 -11.90 -12.94
C GLU A 114 12.95 -11.24 -12.47
N LYS A 115 11.80 -11.77 -12.90
CA LYS A 115 10.49 -11.28 -12.45
C LYS A 115 10.24 -11.59 -10.98
N ALA A 116 10.72 -12.75 -10.50
CA ALA A 116 10.64 -13.12 -9.09
C ALA A 116 11.43 -12.14 -8.21
N LEU A 117 12.66 -11.80 -8.60
CA LEU A 117 13.49 -10.83 -7.87
C LEU A 117 12.85 -9.44 -7.83
N ARG A 118 12.30 -8.96 -8.96
CA ARG A 118 11.58 -7.67 -9.02
C ARG A 118 10.32 -7.66 -8.14
N LEU A 119 9.55 -8.73 -8.14
CA LEU A 119 8.35 -8.81 -7.30
C LEU A 119 8.73 -8.87 -5.82
N ALA A 120 9.77 -9.63 -5.48
CA ALA A 120 10.27 -9.73 -4.12
C ALA A 120 10.78 -8.39 -3.57
N SER A 121 11.51 -7.61 -4.38
CA SER A 121 12.01 -6.29 -3.94
C SER A 121 10.85 -5.32 -3.64
N VAL A 122 9.83 -5.29 -4.49
CA VAL A 122 8.65 -4.44 -4.30
C VAL A 122 7.85 -4.86 -3.06
N LEU A 123 7.69 -6.17 -2.82
CA LEU A 123 7.02 -6.67 -1.63
C LEU A 123 7.78 -6.33 -0.35
N GLN A 124 9.12 -6.36 -0.38
CA GLN A 124 9.95 -5.97 0.75
C GLN A 124 9.79 -4.48 1.07
N GLU A 125 9.81 -3.62 0.05
CA GLU A 125 9.54 -2.19 0.24
C GLU A 125 8.13 -1.95 0.79
N LEU A 126 7.11 -2.62 0.25
CA LEU A 126 5.75 -2.56 0.75
C LEU A 126 5.68 -2.96 2.24
N GLU A 127 6.35 -4.04 2.63
CA GLU A 127 6.43 -4.48 4.03
C GLU A 127 7.07 -3.41 4.91
N THR A 128 8.15 -2.75 4.46
CA THR A 128 8.78 -1.67 5.22
C THR A 128 7.86 -0.46 5.43
N VAL A 129 7.04 -0.14 4.43
CA VAL A 129 6.07 0.96 4.51
C VAL A 129 4.86 0.59 5.37
N LEU A 130 4.46 -0.69 5.37
CA LEU A 130 3.32 -1.19 6.15
C LEU A 130 3.66 -1.50 7.62
N LYS A 131 4.95 -1.66 7.96
CA LYS A 131 5.43 -1.90 9.34
C LYS A 131 4.83 -0.95 10.39
N PRO A 132 4.82 0.38 10.20
CA PRO A 132 4.24 1.33 11.14
C PRO A 132 2.73 1.18 11.33
N PHE A 133 2.01 0.56 10.39
CA PHE A 133 0.56 0.38 10.43
C PHE A 133 0.14 -0.87 11.23
N GLY A 134 1.08 -1.53 11.93
CA GLY A 134 0.78 -2.66 12.81
C GLY A 134 0.52 -3.99 12.10
N LEU A 135 0.77 -4.08 10.78
CA LEU A 135 0.63 -5.31 9.99
C LEU A 135 1.83 -6.25 10.13
N CYS A 136 2.89 -5.84 10.81
CA CYS A 136 3.92 -6.77 11.27
C CYS A 136 3.43 -7.49 12.52
N GLU A 137 2.54 -8.45 12.32
CA GLU A 137 2.66 -9.78 12.91
C GLU A 137 1.55 -10.67 12.36
N THR A 138 1.89 -11.65 11.52
CA THR A 138 1.29 -12.99 11.67
C THR A 138 2.15 -14.09 11.03
N VAL A 139 2.91 -14.77 11.90
CA VAL A 139 3.04 -16.24 12.05
C VAL A 139 3.57 -17.00 10.82
N GLU A 140 4.82 -17.48 10.75
CA GLU A 140 5.41 -18.64 11.46
C GLU A 140 6.97 -18.55 11.40
N LYS A 141 7.83 -18.86 12.38
CA LYS A 141 7.76 -19.71 13.58
C LYS A 141 8.57 -19.09 14.74
N LYS A 142 7.89 -18.52 15.73
CA LYS A 142 8.22 -18.85 17.13
C LYS A 142 7.15 -19.82 17.60
N GLN A 143 7.10 -21.00 16.99
CA GLN A 143 6.74 -22.13 17.81
C GLN A 143 7.75 -22.09 18.96
N GLN A 144 7.29 -21.85 20.18
CA GLN A 144 7.92 -22.49 21.32
C GLN A 144 7.80 -23.98 21.02
N THR A 145 8.68 -24.51 20.15
CA THR A 145 8.88 -25.94 20.02
C THR A 145 9.23 -26.36 21.42
N LYS A 146 8.31 -27.12 22.02
CA LYS A 146 8.58 -27.86 23.25
C LYS A 146 9.98 -28.40 23.08
N SER A 147 10.91 -27.93 23.92
CA SER A 147 12.32 -28.25 23.74
C SER A 147 12.45 -29.76 23.62
N ILE A 148 13.26 -30.28 22.70
CA ILE A 148 13.47 -31.73 22.53
C ILE A 148 13.84 -32.39 23.88
N PHE A 149 14.48 -31.62 24.78
CA PHE A 149 14.84 -32.02 26.14
C PHE A 149 13.67 -32.09 27.14
N ALA A 150 12.50 -31.54 26.81
CA ALA A 150 11.32 -31.55 27.68
C ALA A 150 10.76 -32.95 27.90
N ASP A 151 10.87 -33.82 26.91
CA ASP A 151 10.46 -35.22 27.01
C ASP A 151 11.41 -36.04 27.91
N PHE A 152 12.62 -35.53 28.14
CA PHE A 152 13.66 -36.15 28.99
C PHE A 152 13.87 -35.40 30.32
N LYS A 153 12.90 -34.57 30.75
CA LYS A 153 13.06 -33.68 31.91
C LYS A 153 13.44 -34.44 33.18
N LYS A 154 12.79 -35.59 33.44
CA LYS A 154 13.03 -36.37 34.66
C LYS A 154 14.46 -36.93 34.68
N GLU A 155 14.89 -37.51 33.56
CA GLU A 155 16.21 -38.10 33.41
C GLU A 155 17.32 -37.05 33.50
N ILE A 156 17.14 -35.88 32.87
CA ILE A 156 18.11 -34.78 32.96
C ILE A 156 18.28 -34.32 34.42
N LEU A 157 17.19 -34.26 35.19
CA LEU A 157 17.25 -33.89 36.61
C LEU A 157 17.92 -34.97 37.47
N GLU A 158 17.66 -36.25 37.19
CA GLU A 158 18.31 -37.38 37.89
C GLU A 158 19.80 -37.45 37.60
N LEU A 159 20.21 -37.34 36.34
CA LEU A 159 21.61 -37.34 35.94
C LEU A 159 22.36 -36.12 36.51
N LYS A 160 21.70 -34.97 36.62
CA LYS A 160 22.25 -33.79 37.28
C LYS A 160 22.41 -33.96 38.79
N LYS A 161 21.51 -34.71 39.46
CA LYS A 161 21.67 -35.08 40.88
C LYS A 161 22.83 -36.04 41.11
N GLN A 162 23.24 -36.78 40.09
CA GLN A 162 24.42 -37.65 40.08
C GLN A 162 25.71 -36.90 39.69
N ASP A 163 25.71 -35.56 39.71
CA ASP A 163 26.83 -34.69 39.31
C ASP A 163 27.39 -34.93 37.90
N LYS A 164 26.58 -35.49 36.98
CA LYS A 164 27.00 -35.66 35.59
C LYS A 164 27.14 -34.32 34.87
N THR A 165 28.18 -34.23 34.05
CA THR A 165 28.45 -33.09 33.18
C THR A 165 27.44 -33.01 32.02
N VAL A 166 27.33 -31.84 31.40
CA VAL A 166 26.42 -31.62 30.26
C VAL A 166 26.77 -32.55 29.08
N ASN A 167 28.05 -32.89 28.88
CA ASN A 167 28.48 -33.80 27.82
C ASN A 167 28.04 -35.24 28.09
N GLU A 168 28.15 -35.71 29.33
CA GLU A 168 27.71 -37.06 29.72
C GLU A 168 26.20 -37.21 29.63
N ILE A 169 25.45 -36.17 30.02
CA ILE A 169 23.99 -36.14 29.86
C ILE A 169 23.63 -36.15 28.37
N LEU A 170 24.33 -35.37 27.53
CA LEU A 170 24.07 -35.33 26.10
C LEU A 170 24.32 -36.69 25.44
N ALA A 171 25.45 -37.34 25.73
CA ALA A 171 25.79 -38.65 25.21
C ALA A 171 24.75 -39.71 25.60
N TYR A 172 24.32 -39.72 26.87
CA TYR A 172 23.26 -40.61 27.35
C TYR A 172 21.94 -40.40 26.60
N LEU A 173 21.54 -39.15 26.34
CA LEU A 173 20.30 -38.86 25.63
C LEU A 173 20.37 -39.23 24.14
N GLN A 174 21.52 -39.03 23.49
CA GLN A 174 21.74 -39.42 22.10
C GLN A 174 21.75 -40.93 21.92
N GLU A 175 22.28 -41.68 22.89
CA GLU A 175 22.23 -43.15 22.90
C GLU A 175 20.79 -43.66 23.12
N LYS A 176 20.05 -43.00 24.02
CA LYS A 176 18.66 -43.38 24.34
C LYS A 176 17.67 -43.06 23.22
N ALA A 177 17.92 -42.01 22.43
CA ALA A 177 17.06 -41.56 21.34
C ALA A 177 17.89 -41.23 20.08
N PRO A 178 18.43 -42.25 19.38
CA PRO A 178 19.33 -42.05 18.24
C PRO A 178 18.65 -41.31 17.09
N ASN A 179 17.34 -41.46 16.94
CA ASN A 179 16.52 -40.75 15.95
C ASN A 179 16.43 -39.23 16.20
N LEU A 180 16.76 -38.75 17.39
CA LEU A 180 16.77 -37.33 17.77
C LEU A 180 18.19 -36.81 18.02
N ALA A 181 19.22 -37.66 17.88
CA ALA A 181 20.58 -37.34 18.30
C ALA A 181 21.18 -36.14 17.57
N ASN A 182 20.86 -35.99 16.27
CA ASN A 182 21.32 -34.88 15.44
C ASN A 182 20.76 -33.51 15.88
N ASP A 183 19.58 -33.51 16.51
CA ASP A 183 18.92 -32.29 16.98
C ASP A 183 19.27 -31.95 18.43
N MET A 184 19.87 -32.90 19.16
CA MET A 184 20.37 -32.71 20.52
C MET A 184 21.76 -32.07 20.49
N THR A 185 21.82 -30.76 20.73
CA THR A 185 23.09 -30.03 20.80
C THR A 185 23.49 -29.70 22.24
N TYR A 186 24.80 -29.63 22.49
CA TYR A 186 25.36 -29.20 23.77
C TYR A 186 24.78 -27.85 24.24
N ASN A 187 24.77 -26.86 23.35
CA ASN A 187 24.25 -25.53 23.65
C ASN A 187 22.73 -25.55 23.93
N GLY A 188 21.99 -26.40 23.21
CA GLY A 188 20.58 -26.64 23.45
C GLY A 188 20.32 -27.18 24.86
N LEU A 189 21.03 -28.25 25.24
CA LEU A 189 20.89 -28.90 26.54
C LEU A 189 21.33 -27.97 27.68
N ARG A 190 22.46 -27.28 27.52
CA ARG A 190 22.96 -26.30 28.51
C ARG A 190 21.94 -25.18 28.74
N SER A 191 21.35 -24.65 27.67
CA SER A 191 20.30 -23.63 27.73
C SER A 191 19.02 -24.16 28.38
N TYR A 192 18.66 -25.41 28.14
CA TYR A 192 17.52 -26.07 28.77
C TYR A 192 17.73 -26.24 30.28
N ILE A 193 18.87 -26.81 30.70
CA ILE A 193 19.21 -27.01 32.12
C ILE A 193 19.22 -25.68 32.88
N ARG A 194 19.72 -24.59 32.26
CA ARG A 194 19.73 -23.25 32.87
C ARG A 194 18.31 -22.73 33.14
N ARG A 195 17.34 -23.05 32.27
CA ARG A 195 15.94 -22.62 32.38
C ARG A 195 15.09 -23.44 33.36
N GLN A 196 15.61 -24.57 33.86
CA GLN A 196 14.92 -25.44 34.82
C GLN A 196 15.46 -25.28 36.26
N LYS A 197 16.35 -24.30 36.50
CA LYS A 197 16.70 -23.84 37.85
C LYS A 197 15.59 -22.96 38.39
#